data_AF-F0SKY9-F1
#
_entry.id   AF-F0SKY9-F1
#
_cell.length_a   1.000
_cell.length_b   1.000
_cell.length_c   1.000
_cell.angle_alpha   90.00
_cell.angle_beta   90.00
_cell.angle_gamma   90.00
#
_symmetry.space_group_name_H-M   'P 1'
#
loop_
_entity.id
_entity.type
_entity.pdbx_description
1 polymer ?
#
loop_
_entity_poly.entity_id
_entity_poly.type
_entity_poly.pdbx_seq_one_letter_code
_entity_poly.pdbx_strand_id
1 'polypeptide(L)'
;MAAYATTAAISAETASWQAAAEQLASQVLELAGFQEGPIDAFQLARKLGYHVIYDQKQAGRGRLKQIAGRTTIFLRPQDRPERMHWALCHEVGETLVWRLFEQVNADPRDEPAGLREQAANLLATRLLLPESRFFSAVQDSQGDLLELKQQFPTASFELISLRLLDRPDPRCVTIIDQGRISKRRSNTEARPGPLLEPEALCWEESHEQAKFSERSSDTLWVRCWPIHEEQWKREIILTQPRENEFT
;
A
#
# COMPACT_ATOMS: atom_id res chain seq x y z
N MET A 1 -30.45 -4.43 12.09
CA MET A 1 -30.41 -3.01 11.68
C MET A 1 -29.33 -2.18 12.39
N ALA A 2 -29.02 -2.39 13.68
CA ALA A 2 -27.94 -1.65 14.36
C ALA A 2 -26.51 -1.93 13.84
N ALA A 3 -26.17 -3.18 13.47
CA ALA A 3 -24.84 -3.53 12.95
C ALA A 3 -24.52 -2.93 11.56
N TYR A 4 -25.54 -2.66 10.75
CA TYR A 4 -25.39 -2.03 9.43
C TYR A 4 -25.06 -0.54 9.54
N ALA A 5 -25.70 0.17 10.47
CA ALA A 5 -25.46 1.60 10.69
C ALA A 5 -24.04 1.87 11.22
N THR A 6 -23.55 1.04 12.15
CA THR A 6 -22.18 1.15 12.68
C THR A 6 -21.13 0.84 11.62
N THR A 7 -21.36 -0.17 10.76
CA THR A 7 -20.42 -0.53 9.68
C THR A 7 -20.38 0.55 8.59
N ALA A 8 -21.53 1.15 8.25
CA ALA A 8 -21.60 2.25 7.29
C ALA A 8 -20.90 3.52 7.79
N ALA A 9 -21.03 3.84 9.08
CA ALA A 9 -20.35 4.99 9.67
C ALA A 9 -18.82 4.82 9.70
N ILE A 10 -18.32 3.66 10.11
CA ILE A 10 -16.87 3.33 10.10
C ILE A 10 -16.34 3.34 8.66
N SER A 11 -17.13 2.86 7.70
CA SER A 11 -16.76 2.87 6.27
C SER A 11 -16.71 4.30 5.71
N ALA A 12 -17.64 5.18 6.08
CA ALA A 12 -17.67 6.56 5.61
C ALA A 12 -16.53 7.39 6.20
N GLU A 13 -16.22 7.19 7.48
CA GLU A 13 -15.09 7.81 8.15
C GLU A 13 -13.76 7.37 7.52
N THR A 14 -13.60 6.06 7.29
CA THR A 14 -12.41 5.52 6.61
C THR A 14 -12.28 6.09 5.19
N ALA A 15 -13.37 6.21 4.44
CA ALA A 15 -13.38 6.79 3.10
C ALA A 15 -12.96 8.27 3.10
N SER A 16 -13.36 9.04 4.14
CA SER A 16 -12.96 10.44 4.31
C SER A 16 -11.43 10.57 4.48
N TRP A 17 -10.84 9.76 5.36
CA TRP A 17 -9.39 9.73 5.55
C TRP A 17 -8.62 9.30 4.29
N GLN A 18 -9.14 8.32 3.54
CA GLN A 18 -8.55 7.90 2.28
C GLN A 18 -8.55 9.02 1.24
N ALA A 19 -9.70 9.65 1.01
CA ALA A 19 -9.84 10.74 0.03
C ALA A 19 -8.97 11.96 0.39
N ALA A 20 -8.94 12.34 1.67
CA ALA A 20 -8.08 13.43 2.14
C ALA A 20 -6.59 13.10 1.94
N ALA A 21 -6.17 11.86 2.21
CA ALA A 21 -4.79 11.44 2.00
C ALA A 21 -4.40 11.43 0.52
N GLU A 22 -5.31 11.06 -0.39
CA GLU A 22 -5.09 11.18 -1.84
C GLU A 22 -4.91 12.64 -2.26
N GLN A 23 -5.82 13.50 -1.82
CA GLN A 23 -5.78 14.91 -2.16
C GLN A 23 -4.47 15.56 -1.67
N LEU A 24 -4.09 15.29 -0.42
CA LEU A 24 -2.84 15.81 0.14
C LEU A 24 -1.61 15.23 -0.56
N ALA A 25 -1.57 13.94 -0.84
CA ALA A 25 -0.46 13.33 -1.58
C ALA A 25 -0.32 13.93 -2.98
N SER A 26 -1.43 14.11 -3.71
CA SER A 26 -1.45 14.75 -5.02
C SER A 26 -0.88 16.17 -4.99
N GLN A 27 -1.34 17.00 -4.04
CA GLN A 27 -0.82 18.37 -3.85
C GLN A 27 0.69 18.39 -3.56
N VAL A 28 1.15 17.49 -2.69
CA VAL A 28 2.58 17.40 -2.33
C VAL A 28 3.42 17.02 -3.54
N LEU A 29 2.96 16.05 -4.34
CA LEU A 29 3.65 15.62 -5.56
C LEU A 29 3.65 16.71 -6.63
N GLU A 30 2.54 17.42 -6.82
CA GLU A 30 2.41 18.55 -7.74
C GLU A 30 3.36 19.69 -7.35
N LEU A 31 3.37 20.09 -6.08
CA LEU A 31 4.28 21.12 -5.55
C LEU A 31 5.75 20.71 -5.70
N ALA A 32 6.06 19.42 -5.56
CA ALA A 32 7.38 18.87 -5.83
C ALA A 32 7.65 18.65 -7.33
N GLY A 33 6.73 19.01 -8.23
CA GLY A 33 6.90 18.87 -9.67
C GLY A 33 7.10 17.42 -10.13
N PHE A 34 6.46 16.46 -9.45
CA PHE A 34 6.33 15.09 -9.94
C PHE A 34 5.07 15.01 -10.77
N GLN A 35 5.21 15.05 -12.10
CA GLN A 35 4.09 14.94 -13.04
C GLN A 35 3.97 13.56 -13.68
N GLU A 36 5.09 12.85 -13.86
CA GLU A 36 5.13 11.54 -14.50
C GLU A 36 6.16 10.61 -13.84
N GLY A 37 6.07 9.32 -14.17
CA GLY A 37 7.01 8.30 -13.72
C GLY A 37 6.84 7.88 -12.26
N PRO A 38 7.64 6.89 -11.83
CA PRO A 38 7.63 6.42 -10.45
C PRO A 38 8.19 7.45 -9.49
N ILE A 39 7.64 7.44 -8.27
CA ILE A 39 8.06 8.38 -7.23
C ILE A 39 9.35 7.90 -6.56
N ASP A 40 10.44 8.60 -6.82
CA ASP A 40 11.66 8.52 -6.03
C ASP A 40 11.50 9.36 -4.74
N ALA A 41 11.24 8.66 -3.63
CA ALA A 41 11.12 9.26 -2.31
C ALA A 41 12.30 10.16 -1.91
N PHE A 42 13.54 9.87 -2.34
CA PHE A 42 14.71 10.69 -2.02
C PHE A 42 14.71 11.99 -2.81
N GLN A 43 14.35 11.93 -4.09
CA GLN A 43 14.16 13.12 -4.90
C GLN A 43 13.00 13.96 -4.34
N LEU A 44 11.89 13.32 -3.95
CA LEU A 44 10.76 13.98 -3.31
C LEU A 44 11.19 14.71 -2.04
N ALA A 45 11.86 14.01 -1.13
CA ALA A 45 12.34 14.59 0.11
C ALA A 45 13.24 15.80 -0.13
N ARG A 46 14.18 15.70 -1.08
CA ARG A 46 15.07 16.81 -1.46
C ARG A 46 14.29 18.01 -2.01
N LYS A 47 13.30 17.79 -2.88
CA LYS A 47 12.50 18.86 -3.47
C LYS A 47 11.62 19.58 -2.45
N LEU A 48 11.17 18.86 -1.41
CA LEU A 48 10.46 19.43 -0.27
C LEU A 48 11.40 20.08 0.78
N GLY A 49 12.71 20.07 0.54
CA GLY A 49 13.71 20.71 1.41
C GLY A 49 14.17 19.87 2.60
N TYR A 50 13.82 18.58 2.66
CA TYR A 50 14.30 17.69 3.71
C TYR A 50 15.75 17.26 3.46
N HIS A 51 16.52 17.20 4.53
CA HIS A 51 17.85 16.58 4.52
C HIS A 51 17.71 15.10 4.90
N VAL A 52 18.25 14.19 4.10
CA VAL A 52 18.23 12.75 4.40
C VAL A 52 19.63 12.29 4.81
N ILE A 53 19.74 11.67 5.99
CA ILE A 53 21.00 11.17 6.54
C ILE A 53 20.85 9.69 6.86
N TYR A 54 21.84 8.87 6.48
CA TYR A 54 21.88 7.47 6.91
C TYR A 54 22.45 7.35 8.31
N ASP A 55 21.73 6.68 9.20
CA ASP A 55 22.14 6.35 10.57
C ASP A 55 21.99 4.85 10.78
N GLN A 56 23.10 4.11 10.73
CA GLN A 56 23.11 2.66 10.94
C GLN A 56 22.80 2.27 12.38
N LYS A 57 23.05 3.17 13.35
CA LYS A 57 22.97 2.86 14.79
C LYS A 57 21.59 3.14 15.38
N GLN A 58 20.66 3.70 14.62
CA GLN A 58 19.31 3.96 15.12
C GLN A 58 18.50 2.66 15.26
N ALA A 59 17.64 2.61 16.28
CA ALA A 59 16.76 1.46 16.51
C ALA A 59 15.61 1.37 15.49
N GLY A 60 15.05 2.52 15.09
CA GLY A 60 13.93 2.63 14.14
C GLY A 60 14.34 2.50 12.67
N ARG A 61 13.35 2.52 11.76
CA ARG A 61 13.59 2.58 10.31
C ARG A 61 13.85 4.00 9.83
N GLY A 62 13.18 4.97 10.45
CA GLY A 62 13.32 6.39 10.23
C GLY A 62 13.12 7.16 11.53
N ARG A 63 13.53 8.44 11.50
CA ARG A 63 13.09 9.45 12.47
C ARG A 63 13.30 10.86 11.93
N LEU A 64 12.47 11.79 12.37
CA LEU A 64 12.60 13.22 12.13
C LEU A 64 13.35 13.93 13.26
N LYS A 65 14.23 14.89 12.90
CA LYS A 65 14.80 15.88 13.84
C LYS A 65 14.97 17.24 13.18
N GLN A 66 14.86 18.29 13.98
CA GLN A 66 15.29 19.64 13.59
C GLN A 66 16.78 19.81 13.89
N ILE A 67 17.57 20.14 12.88
CA ILE A 67 19.02 20.40 13.01
C ILE A 67 19.33 21.71 12.29
N ALA A 68 19.88 22.69 13.02
CA ALA A 68 20.21 24.02 12.48
C ALA A 68 19.05 24.67 11.71
N GLY A 69 17.82 24.53 12.22
CA GLY A 69 16.61 25.09 11.60
C GLY A 69 16.12 24.33 10.36
N ARG A 70 16.66 23.14 10.07
CA ARG A 70 16.23 22.30 8.96
C ARG A 70 15.67 20.96 9.43
N THR A 71 14.56 20.55 8.83
CA THR A 71 14.01 19.21 9.04
C THR A 71 14.93 18.18 8.40
N THR A 72 15.46 17.29 9.23
CA THR A 72 16.37 16.21 8.84
C THR A 72 15.72 14.86 9.14
N ILE A 73 15.66 14.00 8.13
CA ILE A 73 15.18 12.63 8.20
C ILE A 73 16.39 11.72 8.31
N PHE A 74 16.46 10.96 9.41
CA PHE A 74 17.48 9.93 9.59
C PHE A 74 16.91 8.59 9.16
N LEU A 75 17.51 7.91 8.19
CA LEU A 75 17.08 6.59 7.72
C LEU A 75 18.09 5.52 8.13
N ARG A 76 17.59 4.37 8.56
CA ARG A 76 18.42 3.19 8.73
C ARG A 76 18.54 2.50 7.38
N PRO A 77 19.76 2.22 6.87
CA PRO A 77 19.92 1.43 5.66
C PRO A 77 19.12 0.12 5.73
N GLN A 78 18.53 -0.27 4.61
CA GLN A 78 17.76 -1.50 4.46
C GLN A 78 18.27 -2.28 3.25
N ASP A 79 18.20 -3.60 3.31
CA ASP A 79 18.68 -4.47 2.22
C ASP A 79 17.86 -4.34 0.93
N ARG A 80 16.61 -3.86 1.04
CA ARG A 80 15.71 -3.66 -0.10
C ARG A 80 15.45 -2.17 -0.32
N PRO A 81 15.71 -1.63 -1.54
CA PRO A 81 15.49 -0.22 -1.86
C PRO A 81 14.07 0.26 -1.54
N GLU A 82 13.06 -0.54 -1.87
CA GLU A 82 11.64 -0.25 -1.60
C GLU A 82 11.35 0.06 -0.13
N ARG A 83 12.03 -0.64 0.80
CA ARG A 83 11.87 -0.40 2.25
C ARG A 83 12.43 0.96 2.65
N MET A 84 13.48 1.44 1.97
CA MET A 84 14.01 2.78 2.20
C MET A 84 13.08 3.84 1.64
N HIS A 85 12.54 3.65 0.43
CA HIS A 85 11.55 4.55 -0.15
C HIS A 85 10.30 4.65 0.73
N TRP A 86 9.78 3.50 1.19
CA TRP A 86 8.64 3.47 2.11
C TRP A 86 8.94 4.18 3.43
N ALA A 87 10.08 3.90 4.06
CA ALA A 87 10.47 4.55 5.31
C ALA A 87 10.60 6.07 5.12
N LEU A 88 11.19 6.53 4.02
CA LEU A 88 11.32 7.95 3.74
C LEU A 88 9.97 8.61 3.49
N CYS A 89 9.09 8.01 2.68
CA CYS A 89 7.74 8.51 2.47
C CYS A 89 6.90 8.51 3.75
N HIS A 90 7.10 7.54 4.65
CA HIS A 90 6.50 7.53 5.98
C HIS A 90 6.96 8.74 6.80
N GLU A 91 8.26 9.00 6.88
CA GLU A 91 8.78 10.17 7.62
C GLU A 91 8.33 11.50 7.00
N VAL A 92 8.25 11.58 5.66
CA VAL A 92 7.63 12.75 5.00
C VAL A 92 6.16 12.86 5.41
N GLY A 93 5.41 11.76 5.37
CA GLY A 93 4.03 11.66 5.82
C GLY A 93 3.84 12.18 7.24
N GLU A 94 4.69 11.76 8.19
CA GLU A 94 4.70 12.22 9.60
C GLU A 94 4.76 13.75 9.73
N THR A 95 5.51 14.44 8.86
CA THR A 95 5.57 15.92 8.88
C THR A 95 4.31 16.59 8.34
N LEU A 96 3.49 15.84 7.60
CA LEU A 96 2.30 16.32 6.89
C LEU A 96 1.00 15.87 7.55
N VAL A 97 1.04 14.93 8.50
CA VAL A 97 -0.17 14.37 9.15
C VAL A 97 -1.10 15.46 9.68
N TRP A 98 -0.58 16.54 10.25
CA TRP A 98 -1.44 17.62 10.77
C TRP A 98 -2.35 18.24 9.71
N ARG A 99 -1.91 18.34 8.44
CA ARG A 99 -2.74 18.80 7.31
C ARG A 99 -3.84 17.83 6.99
N LEU A 100 -3.58 16.53 7.14
CA LEU A 100 -4.58 15.50 6.94
C LEU A 100 -5.68 15.60 7.99
N PHE A 101 -5.31 15.77 9.26
CA PHE A 101 -6.26 15.99 10.36
C PHE A 101 -7.11 17.26 10.15
N GLU A 102 -6.49 18.35 9.68
CA GLU A 102 -7.20 19.58 9.31
C GLU A 102 -8.23 19.33 8.19
N GLN A 103 -7.86 18.58 7.14
CA GLN A 103 -8.76 18.27 6.03
C GLN A 103 -9.99 17.45 6.43
N VAL A 104 -9.83 16.50 7.35
CA VAL A 104 -10.95 15.67 7.84
C VAL A 104 -11.64 16.26 9.08
N ASN A 105 -11.24 17.47 9.50
CA ASN A 105 -11.76 18.17 10.68
C ASN A 105 -11.68 17.33 11.97
N ALA A 106 -10.56 16.62 12.16
CA ALA A 106 -10.27 15.83 13.36
C ALA A 106 -9.25 16.55 14.26
N ASP A 107 -9.48 16.53 15.58
CA ASP A 107 -8.51 17.04 16.56
C ASP A 107 -7.56 15.91 16.98
N PRO A 108 -6.24 16.02 16.74
CA PRO A 108 -5.28 15.00 17.14
C PRO A 108 -5.30 14.62 18.62
N ARG A 109 -5.85 15.46 19.49
CA ARG A 109 -5.95 15.22 20.94
C ARG A 109 -7.12 14.32 21.31
N ASP A 110 -8.15 14.28 20.47
CA ASP A 110 -9.36 13.49 20.68
C ASP A 110 -9.26 12.11 20.00
N GLU A 111 -8.27 11.95 19.12
CA GLU A 111 -8.07 10.74 18.34
C GLU A 111 -7.21 9.67 19.05
N PRO A 112 -7.37 8.38 18.70
CA PRO A 112 -6.56 7.31 19.27
C PRO A 112 -5.07 7.52 19.02
N ALA A 113 -4.24 7.14 20.00
CA ALA A 113 -2.78 7.31 19.96
C ALA A 113 -2.09 6.69 18.72
N GLY A 114 -2.73 5.69 18.07
CA GLY A 114 -2.22 5.05 16.86
C GLY A 114 -2.67 5.67 15.53
N LEU A 115 -3.58 6.65 15.55
CA LEU A 115 -4.15 7.20 14.31
C LEU A 115 -3.13 8.00 13.51
N ARG A 116 -2.26 8.76 14.19
CA ARG A 116 -1.18 9.52 13.56
C ARG A 116 -0.25 8.64 12.73
N GLU A 117 0.20 7.52 13.31
CA GLU A 117 1.02 6.51 12.64
C GLU A 117 0.27 5.90 11.45
N GLN A 118 -1.03 5.61 11.60
CA GLN A 118 -1.86 5.10 10.50
C GLN A 118 -2.00 6.13 9.37
N ALA A 119 -2.18 7.41 9.70
CA ALA A 119 -2.24 8.52 8.76
C ALA A 119 -0.91 8.70 8.01
N ALA A 120 0.23 8.62 8.71
CA ALA A 120 1.55 8.66 8.08
C ALA A 120 1.76 7.47 7.13
N ASN A 121 1.37 6.26 7.54
CA ASN A 121 1.41 5.07 6.71
C ASN A 121 0.51 5.18 5.47
N LEU A 122 -0.67 5.78 5.62
CA LEU A 122 -1.59 6.05 4.53
C LEU A 122 -0.99 7.06 3.55
N LEU A 123 -0.48 8.19 4.03
CA LEU A 123 0.19 9.18 3.19
C LEU A 123 1.40 8.59 2.47
N ALA A 124 2.19 7.74 3.13
CA ALA A 124 3.34 7.09 2.52
C ALA A 124 2.94 6.23 1.30
N THR A 125 1.87 5.45 1.42
CA THR A 125 1.38 4.65 0.30
C THR A 125 0.79 5.50 -0.81
N ARG A 126 0.06 6.58 -0.50
CA ARG A 126 -0.53 7.51 -1.49
C ARG A 126 0.56 8.31 -2.22
N LEU A 127 1.65 8.64 -1.54
CA LEU A 127 2.84 9.26 -2.16
C LEU A 127 3.58 8.31 -3.09
N LEU A 128 3.75 7.03 -2.73
CA LEU A 128 4.46 6.06 -3.57
C LEU A 128 3.62 5.54 -4.75
N LEU A 129 2.31 5.44 -4.56
CA LEU A 129 1.36 4.90 -5.54
C LEU A 129 0.20 5.90 -5.78
N PRO A 130 0.46 7.06 -6.42
CA PRO A 130 -0.55 8.12 -6.56
C PRO A 130 -1.77 7.62 -7.33
N GLU A 131 -2.98 7.90 -6.83
CA GLU A 131 -4.24 7.33 -7.31
C GLU A 131 -4.39 7.30 -8.84
N SER A 132 -4.35 8.47 -9.49
CA SER A 132 -4.61 8.60 -10.92
C SER A 132 -3.64 7.78 -11.76
N ARG A 133 -2.35 7.79 -11.40
CA ARG A 133 -1.30 7.04 -12.10
C ARG A 133 -1.41 5.56 -11.82
N PHE A 134 -1.58 5.20 -10.54
CA PHE A 134 -1.64 3.81 -10.13
C PHE A 134 -2.84 3.10 -10.76
N PHE A 135 -4.03 3.69 -10.69
CA PHE A 135 -5.22 3.03 -11.22
C PHE A 135 -5.33 3.10 -12.75
N SER A 136 -4.73 4.09 -13.42
CA SER A 136 -4.52 4.03 -14.87
C SER A 136 -3.64 2.82 -15.22
N ALA A 137 -2.51 2.66 -14.55
CA ALA A 137 -1.62 1.52 -14.78
C ALA A 137 -2.27 0.18 -14.46
N VAL A 138 -3.12 0.10 -13.41
CA VAL A 138 -3.91 -1.09 -13.09
C VAL A 138 -4.89 -1.41 -14.22
N GLN A 139 -5.53 -0.40 -14.80
CA GLN A 139 -6.43 -0.59 -15.93
C GLN A 139 -5.66 -1.10 -17.17
N ASP A 140 -4.53 -0.47 -17.50
CA ASP A 140 -3.73 -0.79 -18.68
C ASP A 140 -3.11 -2.20 -18.61
N SER A 141 -2.66 -2.61 -17.42
CA SER A 141 -2.08 -3.94 -17.16
C SER A 141 -3.11 -5.00 -16.76
N GLN A 142 -4.40 -4.66 -16.70
CA GLN A 142 -5.46 -5.51 -16.14
C GLN A 142 -5.15 -6.02 -14.72
N GLY A 143 -4.37 -5.24 -13.96
CA GLY A 143 -3.93 -5.57 -12.61
C GLY A 143 -2.83 -6.63 -12.55
N ASP A 144 -2.07 -6.87 -13.63
CA ASP A 144 -0.88 -7.73 -13.56
C ASP A 144 0.15 -7.15 -12.60
N LEU A 145 0.46 -7.92 -11.55
CA LEU A 145 1.30 -7.45 -10.46
C LEU A 145 2.77 -7.27 -10.86
N LEU A 146 3.28 -8.06 -11.81
CA LEU A 146 4.66 -7.93 -12.31
C LEU A 146 4.81 -6.70 -13.19
N GLU A 147 3.83 -6.43 -14.07
CA GLU A 147 3.81 -5.22 -14.88
C GLU A 147 3.69 -3.96 -14.01
N LEU A 148 2.80 -3.98 -13.02
CA LEU A 148 2.68 -2.90 -12.04
C LEU A 148 4.00 -2.67 -11.29
N LYS A 149 4.71 -3.75 -10.91
CA LYS A 149 6.00 -3.61 -10.25
C LYS A 149 7.06 -2.94 -11.13
N GLN A 150 7.04 -3.21 -12.44
CA GLN A 150 7.95 -2.54 -13.37
C GLN A 150 7.67 -1.04 -13.47
N GLN A 151 6.39 -0.65 -13.42
CA GLN A 151 5.97 0.76 -13.45
C GLN A 151 6.21 1.49 -12.11
N PHE A 152 6.11 0.77 -10.99
CA PHE A 152 6.30 1.30 -9.63
C PHE A 152 7.48 0.62 -8.90
N PRO A 153 8.72 0.73 -9.41
CA PRO A 153 9.88 0.02 -8.86
C PRO A 153 10.26 0.44 -7.44
N THR A 154 9.83 1.62 -6.98
CA THR A 154 10.07 2.12 -5.62
C THR A 154 9.08 1.59 -4.58
N ALA A 155 7.97 0.98 -5.02
CA ALA A 155 7.00 0.30 -4.16
C ALA A 155 7.24 -1.21 -4.13
N SER A 156 6.99 -1.84 -2.99
CA SER A 156 7.06 -3.30 -2.89
C SER A 156 5.86 -3.98 -3.53
N PHE A 157 6.02 -5.23 -3.94
CA PHE A 157 4.91 -6.07 -4.40
C PHE A 157 3.74 -6.11 -3.41
N GLU A 158 4.05 -6.19 -2.12
CA GLU A 158 3.04 -6.16 -1.06
C GLU A 158 2.28 -4.83 -1.05
N LEU A 159 2.98 -3.70 -1.14
CA LEU A 159 2.35 -2.37 -1.17
C LEU A 159 1.43 -2.23 -2.37
N ILE A 160 1.92 -2.62 -3.56
CA ILE A 160 1.16 -2.61 -4.82
C ILE A 160 -0.08 -3.50 -4.70
N SER A 161 0.07 -4.73 -4.22
CA SER A 161 -1.07 -5.65 -4.07
C SER A 161 -2.12 -5.13 -3.09
N LEU A 162 -1.70 -4.54 -1.97
CA LEU A 162 -2.64 -4.01 -0.98
C LEU A 162 -3.33 -2.74 -1.49
N ARG A 163 -2.64 -1.95 -2.32
CA ARG A 163 -3.20 -0.77 -2.97
C ARG A 163 -4.37 -1.12 -3.90
N LEU A 164 -4.35 -2.31 -4.49
CA LEU A 164 -5.48 -2.80 -5.28
C LEU A 164 -6.78 -2.81 -4.45
N LEU A 165 -6.71 -3.08 -3.14
CA LEU A 165 -7.90 -3.12 -2.26
C LEU A 165 -8.65 -1.79 -2.15
N ASP A 166 -8.06 -0.67 -2.57
CA ASP A 166 -8.73 0.63 -2.53
C ASP A 166 -9.80 0.78 -3.64
N ARG A 167 -9.81 -0.08 -4.66
CA ARG A 167 -10.91 -0.09 -5.63
C ARG A 167 -12.22 -0.60 -4.99
N PRO A 168 -13.38 -0.14 -5.46
CA PRO A 168 -14.67 -0.56 -4.91
C PRO A 168 -15.08 -1.98 -5.30
N ASP A 169 -14.52 -2.56 -6.38
CA ASP A 169 -14.89 -3.90 -6.80
C ASP A 169 -14.36 -4.96 -5.80
N PRO A 170 -15.17 -5.96 -5.41
CA PRO A 170 -14.80 -6.90 -4.36
C PRO A 170 -13.52 -7.67 -4.70
N ARG A 171 -12.62 -7.75 -3.74
CA ARG A 171 -11.33 -8.44 -3.89
C ARG A 171 -10.75 -8.86 -2.55
N CYS A 172 -9.90 -9.87 -2.57
CA CYS A 172 -9.12 -10.34 -1.46
C CYS A 172 -7.66 -10.51 -1.90
N VAL A 173 -6.74 -10.01 -1.08
CA VAL A 173 -5.29 -10.17 -1.26
C VAL A 173 -4.77 -11.04 -0.14
N THR A 174 -4.05 -12.09 -0.51
CA THR A 174 -3.33 -12.96 0.43
C THR A 174 -1.85 -12.92 0.13
N ILE A 175 -1.05 -12.74 1.17
CA ILE A 175 0.40 -12.75 1.12
C ILE A 175 0.86 -13.94 1.94
N ILE A 176 1.66 -14.79 1.29
CA ILE A 176 2.25 -15.97 1.87
C ILE A 176 3.76 -15.75 1.87
N ASP A 177 4.37 -15.80 3.05
CA ASP A 177 5.81 -15.68 3.23
C ASP A 177 6.33 -17.02 3.75
N GLN A 178 7.31 -17.60 3.07
CA GLN A 178 7.95 -18.86 3.47
C GLN A 178 6.92 -19.97 3.75
N GLY A 179 5.90 -20.08 2.89
CA GLY A 179 4.84 -21.08 3.01
C GLY A 179 3.79 -20.81 4.10
N ARG A 180 3.79 -19.63 4.73
CA ARG A 180 2.81 -19.23 5.76
C ARG A 180 2.09 -17.97 5.37
N ILE A 181 0.76 -17.95 5.52
CA ILE A 181 -0.04 -16.73 5.33
C ILE A 181 0.42 -15.68 6.34
N SER A 182 1.09 -14.63 5.84
CA SER A 182 1.56 -13.51 6.65
C SER A 182 0.53 -12.38 6.68
N LYS A 183 -0.32 -12.28 5.64
CA LYS A 183 -1.40 -11.29 5.56
C LYS A 183 -2.54 -11.79 4.68
N ARG A 184 -3.78 -11.52 5.09
CA ARG A 184 -4.97 -11.69 4.24
C ARG A 184 -5.93 -10.53 4.50
N ARG A 185 -6.33 -9.83 3.45
CA ARG A 185 -7.19 -8.64 3.54
C ARG A 185 -8.18 -8.60 2.39
N SER A 186 -9.39 -8.14 2.68
CA SER A 186 -10.44 -7.86 1.69
C SER A 186 -10.93 -6.43 1.87
N ASN A 187 -11.46 -5.85 0.79
CA ASN A 187 -12.16 -4.57 0.81
C ASN A 187 -13.66 -4.69 1.11
N THR A 188 -14.23 -5.91 1.09
CA THR A 188 -15.64 -6.17 1.43
C THR A 188 -15.81 -6.88 2.77
N GLU A 189 -14.79 -7.61 3.23
CA GLU A 189 -14.84 -8.35 4.49
C GLU A 189 -13.76 -7.87 5.47
N ALA A 190 -14.18 -7.52 6.69
CA ALA A 190 -13.26 -7.07 7.74
C ALA A 190 -12.28 -8.18 8.19
N ARG A 191 -12.69 -9.45 8.09
CA ARG A 191 -11.88 -10.63 8.44
C ARG A 191 -12.16 -11.74 7.43
N PRO A 192 -11.40 -11.81 6.34
CA PRO A 192 -11.55 -12.90 5.37
C PRO A 192 -11.34 -14.25 6.04
N GLY A 193 -12.12 -15.24 5.63
CA GLY A 193 -11.96 -16.63 6.06
C GLY A 193 -10.62 -17.26 5.63
N PRO A 194 -10.42 -18.56 5.87
CA PRO A 194 -9.25 -19.30 5.37
C PRO A 194 -9.18 -19.27 3.84
N LEU A 195 -8.08 -19.81 3.27
CA LEU A 195 -7.98 -20.02 1.83
C LEU A 195 -9.12 -20.92 1.35
N LEU A 196 -9.78 -20.49 0.29
CA LEU A 196 -10.73 -21.29 -0.47
C LEU A 196 -9.98 -22.30 -1.32
N GLU A 197 -10.65 -23.38 -1.71
CA GLU A 197 -10.03 -24.44 -2.53
C GLU A 197 -9.40 -23.91 -3.84
N PRO A 198 -10.06 -23.03 -4.64
CA PRO A 198 -9.42 -22.47 -5.83
C PRO A 198 -8.17 -21.64 -5.51
N GLU A 199 -8.12 -20.99 -4.35
CA GLU A 199 -6.94 -20.23 -3.91
C GLU A 199 -5.80 -21.14 -3.51
N ALA A 200 -6.09 -22.22 -2.78
CA ALA A 200 -5.10 -23.21 -2.36
C ALA A 200 -4.47 -23.91 -3.58
N LEU A 201 -5.28 -24.33 -4.55
CA LEU A 201 -4.79 -24.97 -5.78
C LEU A 201 -3.95 -24.01 -6.64
N CYS A 202 -4.37 -22.74 -6.75
CA CYS A 202 -3.62 -21.72 -7.49
C CYS A 202 -2.28 -21.41 -6.82
N TRP A 203 -2.25 -21.38 -5.49
CA TRP A 203 -1.03 -21.21 -4.71
C TRP A 203 -0.08 -22.39 -4.85
N GLU A 204 -0.55 -23.63 -4.70
CA GLU A 204 0.27 -24.84 -4.82
C GLU A 204 0.96 -24.90 -6.18
N GLU A 205 0.20 -24.67 -7.26
CA GLU A 205 0.72 -24.64 -8.63
C GLU A 205 1.82 -23.56 -8.81
N SER A 206 1.54 -22.34 -8.35
CA SER A 206 2.47 -21.21 -8.44
C SER A 206 3.73 -21.45 -7.62
N HIS A 207 3.59 -22.03 -6.43
CA HIS A 207 4.67 -22.35 -5.52
C HIS A 207 5.61 -23.43 -6.07
N GLU A 208 5.04 -24.52 -6.59
CA GLU A 208 5.81 -25.65 -7.14
C GLU A 208 6.54 -25.28 -8.43
N GLN A 209 5.87 -24.54 -9.32
CA GLN A 209 6.42 -24.21 -10.64
C GLN A 209 7.27 -22.94 -10.63
N ALA A 210 7.23 -22.15 -9.56
CA ALA A 210 7.81 -20.82 -9.47
C ALA A 210 7.39 -19.91 -10.64
N LYS A 211 6.12 -20.01 -11.05
CA LYS A 211 5.53 -19.26 -12.17
C LYS A 211 4.16 -18.70 -11.81
N PHE A 212 3.81 -17.59 -12.46
CA PHE A 212 2.44 -17.07 -12.41
C PHE A 212 1.43 -18.20 -12.69
N SER A 213 0.39 -18.27 -11.87
CA SER A 213 -0.71 -19.21 -12.04
C SER A 213 -2.02 -18.45 -11.94
N GLU A 214 -3.00 -18.90 -12.72
CA GLU A 214 -4.33 -18.34 -12.74
C GLU A 214 -5.36 -19.47 -12.74
N ARG A 215 -6.40 -19.30 -11.93
CA ARG A 215 -7.53 -20.23 -11.87
C ARG A 215 -8.83 -19.47 -11.85
N SER A 216 -9.83 -20.02 -12.52
CA SER A 216 -11.20 -19.56 -12.43
C SER A 216 -12.10 -20.70 -11.97
N SER A 217 -13.16 -20.33 -11.27
CA SER A 217 -14.29 -21.18 -10.93
C SER A 217 -15.57 -20.52 -11.44
N ASP A 218 -16.72 -21.06 -11.08
CA ASP A 218 -18.01 -20.47 -11.44
C ASP A 218 -18.20 -19.09 -10.81
N THR A 219 -17.61 -18.84 -9.63
CA THR A 219 -17.84 -17.62 -8.84
C THR A 219 -16.61 -16.76 -8.61
N LEU A 220 -15.40 -17.29 -8.84
CA LEU A 220 -14.14 -16.61 -8.50
C LEU A 220 -13.12 -16.66 -9.63
N TRP A 221 -12.33 -15.60 -9.72
CA TRP A 221 -11.08 -15.52 -10.44
C TRP A 221 -9.93 -15.35 -9.45
N VAL A 222 -8.90 -16.18 -9.57
CA VAL A 222 -7.76 -16.25 -8.66
C VAL A 222 -6.48 -16.17 -9.46
N ARG A 223 -5.64 -15.19 -9.13
CA ARG A 223 -4.30 -15.02 -9.71
C ARG A 223 -3.25 -15.13 -8.63
N CYS A 224 -2.16 -15.84 -8.88
CA CYS A 224 -1.06 -16.02 -7.94
C CYS A 224 0.28 -15.70 -8.59
N TRP A 225 1.02 -14.74 -8.01
CA TRP A 225 2.37 -14.37 -8.46
C TRP A 225 3.41 -14.84 -7.45
N PRO A 226 4.37 -15.69 -7.86
CA PRO A 226 5.51 -16.05 -7.03
C PRO A 226 6.62 -15.00 -7.16
N ILE A 227 7.08 -14.51 -6.01
CA ILE A 227 8.19 -13.57 -5.84
C ILE A 227 9.28 -14.33 -5.08
N HIS A 228 10.06 -15.11 -5.83
CA HIS A 228 11.09 -15.99 -5.27
C HIS A 228 12.48 -15.39 -5.49
N GLU A 229 13.16 -15.11 -4.38
CA GLU A 229 14.57 -14.79 -4.30
C GLU A 229 15.31 -16.00 -3.67
N GLU A 230 16.63 -16.08 -3.84
CA GLU A 230 17.45 -17.26 -3.47
C GLU A 230 17.20 -17.80 -2.05
N GLN A 231 16.90 -16.93 -1.09
CA GLN A 231 16.63 -17.31 0.31
C GLN A 231 15.25 -16.85 0.82
N TRP A 232 14.41 -16.32 -0.06
CA TRP A 232 13.14 -15.72 0.32
C TRP A 232 12.07 -16.00 -0.70
N LYS A 233 11.05 -16.76 -0.28
CA LYS A 233 9.86 -17.03 -1.10
C LYS A 233 8.68 -16.26 -0.55
N ARG A 234 8.04 -15.50 -1.44
CA ARG A 234 6.73 -14.90 -1.21
C ARG A 234 5.80 -15.24 -2.36
N GLU A 235 4.55 -15.52 -2.05
CA GLU A 235 3.48 -15.62 -3.03
C GLU A 235 2.40 -14.60 -2.69
N ILE A 236 1.88 -13.94 -3.72
CA ILE A 236 0.75 -13.02 -3.59
C ILE A 236 -0.41 -13.56 -4.40
N ILE A 237 -1.55 -13.78 -3.73
CA ILE A 237 -2.79 -14.21 -4.34
C ILE A 237 -3.73 -13.01 -4.39
N LEU A 238 -4.31 -12.75 -5.55
CA LEU A 238 -5.45 -11.85 -5.74
C LEU A 238 -6.67 -12.68 -6.14
N THR A 239 -7.71 -12.59 -5.33
CA THR A 239 -8.99 -13.26 -5.54
C THR A 239 -10.06 -12.21 -5.79
N GLN A 240 -10.84 -12.37 -6.85
CA GLN A 240 -11.93 -11.49 -7.24
C GLN A 240 -13.16 -12.35 -7.57
N PRO A 241 -14.39 -11.87 -7.35
CA PRO A 241 -15.56 -12.51 -7.93
C PRO A 241 -15.42 -12.53 -9.45
N ARG A 242 -15.88 -13.62 -10.06
CA ARG A 242 -16.18 -13.61 -11.49
C ARG A 242 -17.41 -12.72 -11.64
N GLU A 243 -17.36 -11.72 -12.52
CA GLU A 243 -18.57 -10.99 -12.89
C GLU A 243 -19.59 -12.04 -13.34
N ASN A 244 -20.70 -12.13 -12.61
CA ASN A 244 -21.79 -12.96 -13.08
C ASN A 244 -22.25 -12.34 -14.40
N GLU A 245 -22.32 -13.15 -15.46
CA GLU A 245 -23.21 -12.90 -16.59
C GLU A 245 -24.67 -12.97 -16.10
N PHE A 246 -25.07 -12.13 -15.14
CA PHE A 246 -26.46 -11.86 -14.86
C PHE A 246 -26.92 -10.83 -15.88
N THR A 247 -27.20 -11.34 -17.07
CA THR A 247 -28.12 -10.72 -18.03
C THR A 247 -29.55 -11.05 -17.61
#